data_AF-A0A1B0EXN7-F1
#
_entry.id   AF-A0A1B0EXN7-F1
#
_cell.length_a   1.000
_cell.length_b   1.000
_cell.length_c   1.000
_cell.angle_alpha   90.00
_cell.angle_beta   90.00
_cell.angle_gamma   90.00
#
_symmetry.space_group_name_H-M   'P 1'
#
loop_
_entity.id
_entity.type
_entity.pdbx_description
1 polymer ?
#
loop_
_entity_poly.entity_id
_entity_poly.type
_entity_poly.pdbx_seq_one_letter_code
_entity_poly.pdbx_strand_id
1 'polypeptide(L)'
;MSPFSRQPISDLYQSIRSHISPNSYTDNLDIENVVTNFFVSLFPVAYHHVVHAESDTHSSDFHVDYKNCLMHTFEDIQPFGDIPRIVARSLQQSVGAATVFVRALDRGADVLASTEELDSEYLTHKCKMHLLKMSYCPECRGMIKGRVKSCYSYCSNVMRGCLTQYVGSLDSPWTSFAESMERLLGLVRSKEGIETVIKTLEVKLSEAIMYAMQNGPELEKKVSQLYFFIS
;
A
#
# COMPACT_ATOMS: atom_id res chain seq x y z
N MET A 1 22.11 -0.01 -16.32
CA MET A 1 21.28 -1.17 -15.92
C MET A 1 21.33 -2.22 -17.01
N SER A 2 21.62 -3.47 -16.64
CA SER A 2 21.65 -4.61 -17.56
C SER A 2 20.27 -4.83 -18.20
N PRO A 3 20.17 -5.16 -19.51
CA PRO A 3 18.88 -5.47 -20.15
C PRO A 3 18.17 -6.66 -19.48
N PHE A 4 18.93 -7.57 -18.86
CA PHE A 4 18.41 -8.76 -18.18
C PHE A 4 17.70 -8.47 -16.85
N SER A 5 17.91 -7.30 -16.23
CA SER A 5 17.28 -6.94 -14.95
C SER A 5 15.98 -6.13 -15.10
N ARG A 6 15.60 -5.71 -16.32
CA ARG A 6 14.43 -4.85 -16.54
C ARG A 6 13.11 -5.53 -16.20
N GLN A 7 12.93 -6.77 -16.64
CA GLN A 7 11.66 -7.48 -16.46
C GLN A 7 11.36 -7.78 -14.98
N PRO A 8 12.28 -8.36 -14.18
CA PRO A 8 12.02 -8.62 -12.77
C PRO A 8 11.70 -7.34 -11.98
N ILE A 9 12.38 -6.23 -12.29
CA ILE A 9 12.11 -4.94 -11.65
C ILE A 9 10.70 -4.45 -12.00
N SER A 10 10.31 -4.52 -13.27
CA SER A 10 8.96 -4.14 -13.72
C SER A 10 7.88 -4.97 -13.00
N ASP A 11 8.08 -6.28 -12.90
CA ASP A 11 7.12 -7.20 -12.27
C ASP A 11 6.97 -6.92 -10.77
N LEU A 12 8.08 -6.59 -10.08
CA LEU A 12 8.07 -6.18 -8.67
C LEU A 12 7.26 -4.90 -8.46
N TYR A 13 7.51 -3.85 -9.24
CA TYR A 13 6.78 -2.58 -9.12
C TYR A 13 5.29 -2.74 -9.48
N GLN A 14 4.98 -3.56 -10.48
CA GLN A 14 3.60 -3.85 -10.87
C GLN A 14 2.85 -4.61 -9.77
N SER A 15 3.52 -5.56 -9.10
CA SER A 15 2.99 -6.29 -7.95
C SER A 15 2.75 -5.39 -6.74
N ILE A 16 3.67 -4.46 -6.46
CA ILE A 16 3.49 -3.47 -5.38
C ILE A 16 2.28 -2.57 -5.69
N ARG A 17 2.19 -2.05 -6.92
CA ARG A 17 1.10 -1.15 -7.34
C ARG A 17 -0.27 -1.82 -7.29
N SER A 18 -0.38 -3.07 -7.75
CA SER A 18 -1.65 -3.80 -7.74
C SER A 18 -2.17 -4.02 -6.32
N HIS A 19 -1.27 -4.16 -5.33
CA HIS A 19 -1.64 -4.43 -3.94
C HIS A 19 -2.14 -3.19 -3.17
N ILE A 20 -1.71 -1.99 -3.58
CA ILE A 20 -2.17 -0.72 -2.97
C ILE A 20 -3.55 -0.31 -3.52
N SER A 21 -3.98 -0.90 -4.64
CA SER A 21 -5.25 -0.59 -5.27
C SER A 21 -6.43 -0.96 -4.35
N PRO A 22 -7.43 -0.07 -4.17
CA PRO A 22 -8.60 -0.34 -3.31
C PRO A 22 -9.42 -1.54 -3.80
N ASN A 23 -9.45 -1.77 -5.12
CA ASN A 23 -10.19 -2.88 -5.78
C ASN A 23 -9.43 -4.21 -5.79
N SER A 24 -8.30 -4.30 -5.10
CA SER A 24 -7.54 -5.55 -4.98
C SER A 24 -8.29 -6.53 -4.07
N TYR A 25 -8.87 -7.58 -4.65
CA TYR A 25 -9.46 -8.73 -3.93
C TYR A 25 -8.41 -9.62 -3.25
N THR A 26 -7.13 -9.36 -3.46
CA THR A 26 -6.06 -10.13 -2.81
C THR A 26 -5.80 -9.54 -1.43
N ASP A 27 -6.49 -10.07 -0.41
CA ASP A 27 -6.24 -9.70 0.99
C ASP A 27 -4.89 -10.22 1.51
N ASN A 28 -4.31 -11.23 0.87
CA ASN A 28 -3.07 -11.87 1.29
C ASN A 28 -2.10 -12.02 0.12
N LEU A 29 -1.55 -10.91 -0.37
CA LEU A 29 -0.39 -10.99 -1.26
C LEU A 29 0.85 -10.97 -0.38
N ASP A 30 1.57 -12.07 -0.40
CA ASP A 30 2.79 -12.26 0.36
C ASP A 30 3.91 -11.44 -0.29
N ILE A 31 4.12 -10.20 0.17
CA ILE A 31 5.18 -9.31 -0.34
C ILE A 31 6.54 -9.95 -0.10
N GLU A 32 6.69 -10.75 0.97
CA GLU A 32 7.90 -11.52 1.21
C GLU A 32 8.16 -12.48 0.05
N ASN A 33 7.16 -13.26 -0.37
CA ASN A 33 7.29 -14.15 -1.53
C ASN A 33 7.55 -13.37 -2.84
N VAL A 34 6.89 -12.23 -3.08
CA VAL A 34 7.15 -11.40 -4.28
C VAL A 34 8.61 -10.93 -4.32
N VAL A 35 9.13 -10.44 -3.20
CA VAL A 35 10.52 -9.98 -3.09
C VAL A 35 11.48 -11.15 -3.22
N THR A 36 11.18 -12.30 -2.61
CA THR A 36 11.99 -13.52 -2.73
C THR A 36 12.07 -13.97 -4.19
N ASN A 37 10.94 -14.08 -4.90
CA ASN A 37 10.92 -14.46 -6.31
C ASN A 37 11.68 -13.47 -7.20
N PHE A 38 11.63 -12.18 -6.88
CA PHE A 38 12.42 -11.17 -7.55
C PHE A 38 13.93 -11.42 -7.37
N PHE A 39 14.41 -11.66 -6.15
CA PHE A 39 15.84 -11.93 -5.91
C PHE A 39 16.30 -13.29 -6.44
N VAL A 40 15.45 -14.32 -6.40
CA VAL A 40 15.68 -15.60 -7.07
C VAL A 40 15.91 -15.37 -8.57
N SER A 41 15.04 -14.59 -9.23
CA SER A 41 15.14 -14.26 -10.66
C SER A 41 16.36 -13.37 -10.98
N LEU A 42 16.80 -12.55 -10.02
CA LEU A 42 17.97 -11.68 -10.16
C LEU A 42 19.28 -12.44 -10.01
N PHE A 43 19.30 -13.57 -9.29
CA PHE A 43 20.53 -14.30 -8.99
C PHE A 43 21.32 -14.74 -10.24
N PRO A 44 20.72 -15.40 -11.25
CA PRO A 44 21.46 -15.75 -12.47
C PRO A 44 22.08 -14.54 -13.19
N VAL A 45 21.40 -13.38 -13.15
CA VAL A 45 21.87 -12.13 -13.75
C VAL A 45 23.06 -11.58 -12.99
N ALA A 46 22.98 -11.55 -11.66
CA ALA A 46 24.09 -11.10 -10.81
C ALA A 46 25.30 -12.04 -10.95
N TYR A 47 25.08 -13.35 -10.90
CA TYR A 47 26.13 -14.35 -11.04
C TYR A 47 26.84 -14.26 -12.39
N HIS A 48 26.10 -14.00 -13.48
CA HIS A 48 26.70 -13.76 -14.79
C HIS A 48 27.69 -12.60 -14.76
N HIS A 49 27.38 -11.52 -14.03
CA HIS A 49 28.30 -10.38 -13.86
C HIS A 49 29.50 -10.69 -12.96
N VAL A 50 29.37 -11.61 -12.00
CA VAL A 50 30.49 -12.07 -11.16
C VAL A 50 31.50 -12.85 -12.00
N VAL A 51 31.03 -13.88 -12.72
CA VAL A 51 31.89 -14.79 -13.49
C VAL A 51 32.55 -14.10 -14.67
N HIS A 52 31.88 -13.12 -15.29
CA HIS A 52 32.40 -12.39 -16.44
C HIS A 52 33.01 -11.03 -16.08
N ALA A 53 33.26 -10.75 -14.79
CA ALA A 53 33.84 -9.48 -14.36
C ALA A 53 35.22 -9.20 -14.97
N GLU A 54 35.99 -10.24 -15.29
CA GLU A 54 37.38 -10.16 -15.80
C GLU A 54 37.52 -10.44 -17.31
N SER A 55 36.44 -10.76 -18.02
CA SER A 55 36.50 -11.12 -19.45
C SER A 55 35.82 -10.07 -20.35
N ASP A 56 36.62 -9.31 -21.12
CA ASP A 56 36.19 -8.33 -22.12
C ASP A 56 35.49 -8.95 -23.37
N THR A 57 35.32 -10.27 -23.39
CA THR A 57 34.62 -10.98 -24.46
C THR A 57 33.12 -10.95 -24.21
N HIS A 58 32.33 -10.57 -25.22
CA HIS A 58 30.87 -10.69 -25.22
C HIS A 58 30.42 -12.07 -24.73
N SER A 59 30.12 -12.18 -23.44
CA SER A 59 29.72 -13.43 -22.84
C SER A 59 28.26 -13.70 -23.22
N SER A 60 28.04 -14.84 -23.87
CA SER A 60 26.70 -15.33 -24.15
C SER A 60 25.98 -15.58 -22.83
N ASP A 61 24.69 -15.24 -22.80
CA ASP A 61 23.81 -15.52 -21.67
C ASP A 61 23.83 -17.02 -21.30
N PHE A 62 23.66 -17.34 -20.02
CA PHE A 62 23.67 -18.73 -19.56
C PHE A 62 22.51 -19.54 -20.18
N HIS A 63 22.76 -20.84 -20.42
CA HIS A 63 21.71 -21.76 -20.82
C HIS A 63 20.57 -21.79 -19.79
N VAL A 64 19.34 -22.02 -20.24
CA VAL A 64 18.14 -21.93 -19.38
C VAL A 64 18.21 -22.89 -18.18
N ASP A 65 18.74 -24.10 -18.40
CA ASP A 65 18.87 -25.11 -17.33
C ASP A 65 19.86 -24.68 -16.25
N TYR A 66 20.94 -24.01 -16.63
CA TYR A 66 21.92 -23.47 -15.69
C TYR A 66 21.30 -22.36 -14.84
N LYS A 67 20.50 -21.47 -15.45
CA LYS A 67 19.76 -20.44 -14.72
C LYS A 67 18.74 -21.04 -13.76
N ASN A 68 18.02 -22.08 -14.17
CA ASN A 68 17.06 -22.78 -13.31
C ASN A 68 17.78 -23.42 -12.11
N CYS A 69 18.94 -24.03 -12.32
CA CYS A 69 19.76 -24.57 -11.24
C CYS A 69 20.21 -23.48 -10.24
N LEU A 70 20.67 -22.33 -10.73
CA LEU A 70 21.01 -21.19 -9.88
C LEU A 70 19.79 -20.72 -9.08
N MET A 71 18.63 -20.58 -9.71
CA MET A 71 17.40 -20.18 -9.02
C MET A 71 17.00 -21.18 -7.92
N HIS A 72 17.12 -22.48 -8.16
CA HIS A 72 16.80 -23.52 -7.17
C HIS A 72 17.76 -23.56 -5.97
N THR A 73 19.01 -23.13 -6.17
CA THR A 73 20.04 -23.10 -5.10
C THR A 73 20.09 -21.77 -4.35
N PHE A 74 19.18 -20.84 -4.65
CA PHE A 74 19.16 -19.50 -4.07
C PHE A 74 19.14 -19.48 -2.53
N GLU A 75 18.29 -20.32 -1.91
CA GLU A 75 18.15 -20.37 -0.45
C GLU A 75 19.42 -20.88 0.24
N ASP A 76 20.11 -21.85 -0.38
CA ASP A 76 21.35 -22.43 0.16
C ASP A 76 22.55 -21.48 0.00
N ILE A 77 22.60 -20.76 -1.13
CA ILE A 77 23.73 -19.91 -1.49
C ILE A 77 23.65 -18.54 -0.83
N GLN A 78 22.44 -17.97 -0.73
CA GLN A 78 22.17 -16.60 -0.26
C GLN A 78 23.11 -15.56 -0.90
N PRO A 79 23.08 -15.42 -2.24
CA PRO A 79 24.07 -14.63 -3.00
C PRO A 79 24.09 -13.13 -2.66
N PHE A 80 23.04 -12.63 -2.03
CA PHE A 80 22.85 -11.22 -1.67
C PHE A 80 22.88 -10.97 -0.16
N GLY A 81 23.25 -11.98 0.63
CA GLY A 81 23.27 -11.90 2.09
C GLY A 81 21.89 -11.57 2.68
N ASP A 82 21.85 -10.68 3.67
CA ASP A 82 20.63 -10.26 4.37
C ASP A 82 19.73 -9.30 3.57
N ILE A 83 20.21 -8.76 2.44
CA ILE A 83 19.53 -7.69 1.71
C ILE A 83 18.11 -8.07 1.26
N PRO A 84 17.86 -9.26 0.67
CA PRO A 84 16.51 -9.68 0.31
C PRO A 84 15.52 -9.63 1.48
N ARG A 85 15.94 -10.10 2.66
CA ARG A 85 15.13 -10.11 3.88
C ARG A 85 14.83 -8.71 4.41
N ILE A 86 15.81 -7.81 4.34
CA ILE A 86 15.64 -6.40 4.75
C ILE A 86 14.65 -5.70 3.82
N VAL A 87 14.79 -5.89 2.50
CA VAL A 87 13.89 -5.32 1.49
C VAL A 87 12.48 -5.88 1.66
N ALA A 88 12.34 -7.19 1.84
CA ALA A 88 11.06 -7.87 2.05
C ALA A 88 10.31 -7.29 3.27
N ARG A 89 10.98 -7.19 4.42
CA ARG A 89 10.37 -6.63 5.64
C ARG A 89 9.94 -5.17 5.45
N SER A 90 10.81 -4.35 4.86
CA SER A 90 10.55 -2.92 4.68
C SER A 90 9.37 -2.69 3.71
N LEU A 91 9.31 -3.46 2.63
CA LEU A 91 8.18 -3.41 1.69
C LEU A 91 6.90 -3.95 2.31
N GLN A 92 6.94 -5.10 2.99
CA GLN A 92 5.76 -5.68 3.66
C GLN A 92 5.12 -4.69 4.63
N GLN A 93 5.92 -4.02 5.47
CA GLN A 93 5.41 -3.05 6.43
C GLN A 93 4.85 -1.79 5.75
N SER A 94 5.61 -1.21 4.82
CA SER A 94 5.25 0.05 4.18
C SER A 94 4.06 -0.09 3.20
N VAL A 95 4.04 -1.16 2.42
CA VAL A 95 2.93 -1.51 1.53
C VAL A 95 1.70 -1.88 2.37
N GLY A 96 1.86 -2.67 3.44
CA GLY A 96 0.75 -3.01 4.34
C GLY A 96 0.06 -1.77 4.92
N ALA A 97 0.83 -0.81 5.45
CA ALA A 97 0.29 0.44 5.97
C ALA A 97 -0.43 1.26 4.87
N ALA A 98 0.16 1.36 3.67
CA ALA A 98 -0.43 2.09 2.55
C ALA A 98 -1.73 1.44 2.04
N THR A 99 -1.76 0.10 1.93
CA THR A 99 -2.94 -0.66 1.51
C THR A 99 -4.08 -0.50 2.50
N VAL A 100 -3.82 -0.63 3.81
CA VAL A 100 -4.84 -0.39 4.84
C VAL A 100 -5.35 1.04 4.75
N PHE A 101 -4.48 2.02 4.52
CA PHE A 101 -4.87 3.44 4.42
C PHE A 101 -5.81 3.69 3.24
N VAL A 102 -5.44 3.22 2.05
CA VAL A 102 -6.25 3.42 0.84
C VAL A 102 -7.58 2.68 0.94
N ARG A 103 -7.60 1.45 1.45
CA ARG A 103 -8.84 0.68 1.66
C ARG A 103 -9.72 1.32 2.72
N ALA A 104 -9.15 1.85 3.79
CA ALA A 104 -9.92 2.55 4.83
C ALA A 104 -10.54 3.85 4.30
N LEU A 105 -9.84 4.60 3.44
CA LEU A 105 -10.43 5.75 2.73
C LEU A 105 -11.60 5.34 1.83
N ASP A 106 -11.43 4.26 1.07
CA ASP A 106 -12.46 3.72 0.17
C ASP A 106 -13.73 3.33 0.95
N ARG A 107 -13.57 2.58 2.05
CA ARG A 107 -14.69 2.24 2.95
C ARG A 107 -15.29 3.46 3.64
N GLY A 108 -14.48 4.45 4.00
CA GLY A 108 -14.98 5.72 4.52
C GLY A 108 -15.86 6.44 3.51
N ALA A 109 -15.49 6.42 2.23
CA ALA A 109 -16.29 6.99 1.15
C ALA A 109 -17.61 6.22 0.96
N ASP A 110 -17.59 4.87 1.01
CA ASP A 110 -18.81 4.04 0.96
C ASP A 110 -19.80 4.41 2.07
N VAL A 111 -19.30 4.60 3.31
CA VAL A 111 -20.12 5.00 4.46
C VAL A 111 -20.74 6.37 4.24
N LEU A 112 -19.97 7.35 3.77
CA LEU A 112 -20.49 8.70 3.48
C LEU A 112 -21.55 8.68 2.38
N ALA A 113 -21.31 7.96 1.29
CA ALA A 113 -22.28 7.81 0.21
C ALA A 113 -23.59 7.16 0.71
N SER A 114 -23.47 6.11 1.52
CA SER A 114 -24.64 5.44 2.13
C SER A 114 -25.41 6.37 3.08
N THR A 115 -24.72 7.25 3.80
CA THR A 115 -25.37 8.22 4.70
C THR A 115 -26.10 9.33 3.94
N GLU A 116 -25.59 9.75 2.78
CA GLU A 116 -26.23 10.77 1.93
C GLU A 116 -27.54 10.25 1.32
N GLU A 117 -27.58 8.98 0.88
CA GLU A 117 -28.77 8.34 0.35
C GLU A 117 -29.92 8.31 1.38
N LEU A 118 -29.59 8.00 2.64
CA LEU A 118 -30.57 7.94 3.74
C LEU A 118 -31.15 9.32 4.12
N ASP A 119 -30.38 10.42 4.01
CA ASP A 119 -30.83 11.75 4.46
C ASP A 119 -31.94 12.32 3.56
N SER A 120 -31.93 11.98 2.27
CA SER A 120 -32.93 12.44 1.30
C SER A 120 -34.28 11.71 1.40
N GLU A 121 -34.27 10.43 1.78
CA GLU A 121 -35.46 9.57 1.75
C GLU A 121 -36.16 9.48 3.13
N TYR A 122 -35.43 9.66 4.25
CA TYR A 122 -35.92 9.34 5.61
C TYR A 122 -36.16 10.54 6.54
N LEU A 123 -36.31 11.77 6.03
CA LEU A 123 -36.75 12.90 6.85
C LEU A 123 -38.13 12.63 7.47
N THR A 124 -38.16 12.34 8.77
CA THR A 124 -39.38 12.05 9.51
C THR A 124 -40.39 13.19 9.41
N HIS A 125 -41.69 12.88 9.44
CA HIS A 125 -42.74 13.89 9.44
C HIS A 125 -42.57 14.92 10.57
N LYS A 126 -42.14 14.48 11.76
CA LYS A 126 -41.84 15.35 12.90
C LYS A 126 -40.72 16.34 12.58
N CYS A 127 -39.60 15.87 12.00
CA CYS A 127 -38.50 16.75 11.60
C CYS A 127 -38.98 17.79 10.57
N LYS A 128 -39.70 17.37 9.52
CA LYS A 128 -40.27 18.27 8.50
C LYS A 128 -41.11 19.39 9.13
N MET A 129 -41.99 19.05 10.08
CA MET A 129 -42.82 20.02 10.80
C MET A 129 -42.00 20.99 11.66
N HIS A 130 -40.97 20.50 12.37
CA HIS A 130 -40.12 21.36 13.17
C HIS A 130 -39.25 22.30 12.32
N LEU A 131 -38.74 21.82 11.17
CA LEU A 131 -38.03 22.66 10.20
C LEU A 131 -38.94 23.74 9.61
N LEU A 132 -40.17 23.39 9.20
CA LEU A 132 -41.14 24.37 8.71
C LEU A 132 -41.48 25.43 9.76
N LYS A 133 -41.69 25.00 11.02
CA LYS A 133 -41.97 25.91 12.13
C LYS A 133 -40.82 26.86 12.40
N MET A 134 -39.59 26.36 12.35
CA MET A 134 -38.39 27.15 12.56
C MET A 134 -38.17 28.17 11.43
N SER A 135 -38.41 27.77 10.18
CA SER A 135 -38.06 28.56 8.99
C SER A 135 -39.16 29.53 8.55
N TYR A 136 -40.44 29.16 8.65
CA TYR A 136 -41.53 29.88 7.99
C TYR A 136 -42.61 30.44 8.94
N CYS A 137 -42.77 29.91 10.16
CA CYS A 137 -43.79 30.45 11.07
C CYS A 137 -43.65 31.95 11.41
N PRO A 138 -42.45 32.57 11.47
CA PRO A 138 -42.35 34.01 11.64
C PRO A 138 -43.07 34.80 10.54
N GLU A 139 -42.89 34.39 9.28
CA GLU A 139 -43.53 35.02 8.11
C GLU A 139 -45.06 34.85 8.17
N CYS A 140 -45.54 33.64 8.49
CA CYS A 140 -46.96 33.37 8.67
C CYS A 140 -47.61 34.17 9.82
N ARG A 141 -46.79 34.69 10.77
CA ARG A 141 -47.24 35.54 11.88
C ARG A 141 -47.11 37.04 11.58
N GLY A 142 -46.86 37.41 10.33
CA GLY A 142 -46.76 38.81 9.90
C GLY A 142 -45.40 39.46 10.13
N MET A 143 -44.37 38.68 10.47
CA MET A 143 -43.00 39.20 10.54
C MET A 143 -42.40 39.31 9.13
N ILE A 144 -41.68 40.39 8.87
CA ILE A 144 -41.01 40.59 7.58
C ILE A 144 -39.89 39.55 7.42
N LYS A 145 -39.88 38.85 6.28
CA LYS A 145 -38.84 37.88 5.92
C LYS A 145 -37.44 38.45 6.10
N GLY A 146 -36.57 37.71 6.78
CA GLY A 146 -35.17 38.11 7.02
C GLY A 146 -34.96 39.13 8.15
N ARG A 147 -36.02 39.74 8.70
CA ARG A 147 -35.91 40.66 9.87
C ARG A 147 -35.77 39.92 11.20
N VAL A 148 -36.33 38.72 11.30
CA VAL A 148 -36.27 37.86 12.48
C VAL A 148 -35.63 36.53 12.07
N LYS A 149 -34.52 36.18 12.71
CA LYS A 149 -33.83 34.91 12.51
C LYS A 149 -34.13 33.96 13.67
N SER A 150 -34.10 32.66 13.41
CA SER A 150 -34.19 31.65 14.47
C SER A 150 -33.04 31.79 15.46
N CYS A 151 -33.33 31.64 16.75
CA CYS A 151 -32.30 31.63 17.79
C CYS A 151 -31.33 30.47 17.55
N TYR A 152 -30.04 30.67 17.82
CA TYR A 152 -29.02 29.62 17.65
C TYR A 152 -29.39 28.32 18.37
N SER A 153 -29.81 28.40 19.63
CA SER A 153 -30.21 27.23 20.42
C SER A 153 -31.45 26.53 19.85
N TYR A 154 -32.44 27.28 19.37
CA TYR A 154 -33.62 26.70 18.74
C TYR A 154 -33.26 26.00 17.43
N CYS A 155 -32.43 26.63 16.60
CA CYS A 155 -31.90 26.06 15.38
C CYS A 155 -31.13 24.76 15.63
N SER A 156 -30.16 24.81 16.55
CA SER A 156 -29.34 23.66 16.91
C SER A 156 -30.18 22.50 17.44
N ASN A 157 -31.21 22.76 18.24
CA ASN A 157 -32.09 21.72 18.77
C ASN A 157 -32.95 21.06 17.69
N VAL A 158 -33.50 21.85 16.76
CA VAL A 158 -34.28 21.33 15.63
C VAL A 158 -33.39 20.47 14.73
N MET A 159 -32.20 20.96 14.36
CA MET A 159 -31.24 20.22 13.52
C MET A 159 -30.77 18.93 14.20
N ARG A 160 -30.40 18.98 15.49
CA ARG A 160 -30.00 17.79 16.24
C ARG A 160 -31.13 16.76 16.32
N GLY A 161 -32.36 17.21 16.52
CA GLY A 161 -33.55 16.35 16.49
C GLY A 161 -33.73 15.64 15.15
N CYS A 162 -33.58 16.38 14.05
CA CYS A 162 -33.65 15.85 12.69
C CYS A 162 -32.54 14.83 12.38
N LEU A 163 -31.33 15.06 12.89
CA LEU A 163 -30.15 14.24 12.62
C LEU A 163 -29.88 13.18 13.71
N THR A 164 -30.79 12.99 14.68
CA THR A 164 -30.56 12.16 15.87
C THR A 164 -30.11 10.74 15.51
N GLN A 165 -30.65 10.15 14.45
CA GLN A 165 -30.30 8.81 13.98
C GLN A 165 -28.85 8.74 13.48
N TYR A 166 -28.38 9.78 12.78
CA TYR A 166 -27.01 9.86 12.24
C TYR A 166 -26.01 10.22 13.33
N VAL A 167 -26.29 11.27 14.10
CA VAL A 167 -25.44 11.73 15.21
C VAL A 167 -25.34 10.66 16.31
N GLY A 168 -26.39 9.87 16.53
CA GLY A 168 -26.37 8.82 17.55
C GLY A 168 -25.59 7.57 17.15
N SER A 169 -25.60 7.20 15.87
CA SER A 169 -25.02 5.93 15.40
C SER A 169 -23.65 6.08 14.75
N LEU A 170 -23.34 7.25 14.16
CA LEU A 170 -22.14 7.45 13.36
C LEU A 170 -21.10 8.37 14.02
N ASP A 171 -21.49 9.30 14.89
CA ASP A 171 -20.58 10.34 15.44
C ASP A 171 -19.35 9.75 16.15
N SER A 172 -19.57 8.82 17.08
CA SER A 172 -18.47 8.18 17.81
C SER A 172 -17.62 7.25 16.93
N PRO A 173 -18.19 6.31 16.13
CA PRO A 173 -17.40 5.49 15.22
C PRO A 173 -16.63 6.30 14.18
N TRP A 174 -17.22 7.37 13.64
CA TRP A 174 -16.60 8.24 12.65
C TRP A 174 -15.44 9.05 13.22
N THR A 175 -15.60 9.57 14.45
CA THR A 175 -14.50 10.26 15.15
C THR A 175 -13.33 9.32 15.37
N SER A 176 -13.59 8.10 15.86
CA SER A 176 -12.55 7.07 16.05
C SER A 176 -11.88 6.67 14.73
N PHE A 177 -12.66 6.55 13.65
CA PHE A 177 -12.15 6.33 12.30
C PHE A 177 -11.22 7.46 11.87
N ALA A 178 -11.63 8.72 11.99
CA ALA A 178 -10.83 9.88 11.60
C ALA A 178 -9.49 9.97 12.36
N GLU A 179 -9.51 9.75 13.68
CA GLU A 179 -8.29 9.68 14.50
C GLU A 179 -7.37 8.53 14.08
N SER A 180 -7.94 7.37 13.78
CA SER A 180 -7.17 6.19 13.31
C SER A 180 -6.54 6.46 11.93
N MET A 181 -7.26 7.14 11.05
CA MET A 181 -6.77 7.55 9.73
C MET A 181 -5.60 8.53 9.83
N GLU A 182 -5.64 9.47 10.78
CA GLU A 182 -4.52 10.39 11.01
C GLU A 182 -3.26 9.63 11.48
N ARG A 183 -3.41 8.68 12.40
CA ARG A 183 -2.29 7.83 12.86
C ARG A 183 -1.71 7.00 11.71
N LEU A 184 -2.58 6.41 10.90
CA LEU A 184 -2.18 5.60 9.76
C LEU A 184 -1.48 6.42 8.68
N LEU A 185 -1.96 7.64 8.40
CA LEU A 185 -1.28 8.59 7.53
C LEU A 185 0.13 8.92 8.04
N GLY A 186 0.30 9.06 9.36
CA GLY A 186 1.60 9.23 10.00
C GLY A 186 2.56 8.09 9.70
N LEU A 187 2.10 6.83 9.72
CA LEU A 187 2.89 5.65 9.35
C LEU A 187 3.25 5.66 7.86
N VAL A 188 2.28 5.95 6.99
CA VAL A 188 2.48 6.00 5.52
C VAL A 188 3.50 7.07 5.14
N ARG A 189 3.52 8.21 5.84
CA ARG A 189 4.46 9.33 5.60
C ARG A 189 5.74 9.25 6.44
N SER A 190 5.93 8.18 7.22
CA SER A 190 7.10 8.03 8.07
C SER A 190 8.38 7.80 7.23
N LYS A 191 9.54 7.78 7.90
CA LYS A 191 10.82 7.42 7.27
C LYS A 191 10.84 5.96 6.77
N GLU A 192 10.00 5.11 7.34
CA GLU A 192 9.80 3.72 6.93
C GLU A 192 8.55 3.58 6.04
N GLY A 193 7.94 4.71 5.67
CA GLY A 193 6.76 4.79 4.82
C GLY A 193 7.08 4.44 3.38
N ILE A 194 6.03 4.13 2.62
CA ILE A 194 6.13 3.55 1.28
C ILE A 194 6.92 4.41 0.30
N GLU A 195 6.75 5.72 0.35
CA GLU A 195 7.49 6.64 -0.52
C GLU A 195 9.01 6.52 -0.31
N THR A 196 9.44 6.47 0.96
CA THR A 196 10.84 6.36 1.32
C THR A 196 11.38 4.99 0.94
N VAL A 197 10.67 3.92 1.29
CA VAL A 197 11.09 2.53 0.98
C VAL A 197 11.27 2.36 -0.52
N ILE A 198 10.31 2.81 -1.33
CA ILE A 198 10.38 2.75 -2.80
C ILE A 198 11.58 3.53 -3.34
N LYS A 199 11.82 4.76 -2.87
CA LYS A 199 12.99 5.54 -3.30
C LYS A 199 14.31 4.87 -2.94
N THR A 200 14.38 4.18 -1.80
CA THR A 200 15.59 3.47 -1.38
C THR A 200 15.78 2.12 -2.07
N LEU A 201 14.77 1.60 -2.77
CA LEU A 201 14.83 0.28 -3.38
C LEU A 201 15.96 0.17 -4.41
N GLU A 202 16.14 1.18 -5.27
CA GLU A 202 17.24 1.20 -6.26
C GLU A 202 18.62 1.09 -5.60
N VAL A 203 18.81 1.78 -4.47
CA VAL A 203 20.05 1.72 -3.69
C VAL A 203 20.24 0.31 -3.12
N LYS A 204 19.18 -0.30 -2.56
CA LYS A 204 19.23 -1.67 -2.03
C LYS A 204 19.50 -2.72 -3.10
N LEU A 205 18.96 -2.55 -4.31
CA LEU A 205 19.28 -3.42 -5.44
C LEU A 205 20.75 -3.30 -5.85
N SER A 206 21.29 -2.09 -5.84
CA SER A 206 22.71 -1.85 -6.14
C SER A 206 23.63 -2.44 -5.08
N GLU A 207 23.28 -2.29 -3.79
CA GLU A 207 23.97 -2.93 -2.66
C GLU A 207 23.96 -4.47 -2.80
N ALA A 208 22.84 -5.06 -3.22
CA ALA A 208 22.74 -6.51 -3.42
C ALA A 208 23.72 -7.00 -4.50
N ILE A 209 23.74 -6.33 -5.65
CA ILE A 209 24.66 -6.68 -6.74
C ILE A 209 26.12 -6.50 -6.28
N MET A 210 26.42 -5.39 -5.60
CA MET A 210 27.77 -5.13 -5.08
C MET A 210 28.20 -6.19 -4.06
N TYR A 211 27.30 -6.64 -3.20
CA TYR A 211 27.56 -7.72 -2.24
C TYR A 211 27.90 -9.03 -2.96
N ALA A 212 27.14 -9.39 -4.00
CA ALA A 212 27.41 -10.59 -4.79
C ALA A 212 28.77 -10.50 -5.51
N MET A 213 29.12 -9.34 -6.05
CA MET A 213 30.41 -9.09 -6.71
C MET A 213 31.60 -9.17 -5.74
N GLN A 214 31.49 -8.57 -4.55
CA GLN A 214 32.56 -8.61 -3.56
C GLN A 214 32.82 -10.03 -3.03
N ASN A 215 31.78 -10.85 -2.96
CA ASN A 215 31.86 -12.25 -2.51
C ASN A 215 32.01 -13.25 -3.67
N GLY A 216 32.37 -12.78 -4.86
CA GLY A 216 32.41 -13.58 -6.09
C GLY A 216 33.16 -14.92 -5.98
N PRO A 217 34.41 -14.96 -5.47
CA PRO A 217 35.15 -16.22 -5.33
C PRO A 217 34.47 -17.24 -4.41
N GLU A 218 33.82 -16.78 -3.33
CA GLU A 218 33.07 -17.68 -2.44
C GLU A 218 31.78 -18.16 -3.12
N LEU A 219 31.12 -17.27 -3.86
CA LEU A 219 29.91 -17.55 -4.61
C LEU A 219 30.14 -18.64 -5.67
N GLU A 220 31.20 -18.51 -6.48
CA GLU A 220 31.60 -19.52 -7.47
C GLU A 220 31.91 -20.87 -6.83
N LYS A 221 32.59 -20.87 -5.68
CA LYS A 221 32.87 -22.10 -4.93
C LYS A 221 31.60 -22.78 -4.45
N LYS A 222 30.65 -22.03 -3.89
CA LYS A 222 29.35 -22.54 -3.43
C LYS A 222 28.51 -23.11 -4.58
N VAL A 223 28.42 -22.37 -5.70
CA VAL A 223 27.72 -22.82 -6.91
C VAL A 223 28.34 -24.11 -7.44
N SER A 224 29.68 -24.16 -7.55
CA SER A 224 30.38 -25.34 -8.05
C SER A 224 30.13 -26.57 -7.16
N GLN A 225 30.21 -26.42 -5.84
CA GLN A 225 29.95 -27.51 -4.89
C GLN A 225 28.55 -28.08 -5.03
N LEU A 226 27.52 -27.23 -5.11
CA LEU A 226 26.13 -27.67 -5.26
C LEU A 226 25.86 -28.32 -6.62
N TYR A 227 26.50 -27.83 -7.69
CA TYR A 227 26.37 -28.41 -9.02
C TYR A 227 26.88 -29.87 -9.09
N PHE A 228 27.93 -30.19 -8.33
CA PHE A 228 28.45 -31.56 -8.18
C PHE A 228 27.50 -32.51 -7.44
N PHE A 229 26.55 -32.00 -6.65
CA PHE A 229 25.56 -32.84 -5.96
C PHE A 229 24.25 -33.02 -6.74
N ILE A 230 24.01 -32.19 -7.77
CA ILE A 230 22.77 -32.18 -8.56
C ILE A 230 22.96 -32.87 -9.93
N SER A 231 24.21 -33.11 -10.36
CA SER A 231 24.57 -33.92 -11.55
C SER A 231 24.81 -35.38 -11.20
#